data_AF-A0A7Z9RZY9-F1
#
_entry.id   AF-A0A7Z9RZY9-F1
#
_cell.length_a   1.000
_cell.length_b   1.000
_cell.length_c   1.000
_cell.angle_alpha   90.00
_cell.angle_beta   90.00
_cell.angle_gamma   90.00
#
_symmetry.space_group_name_H-M   'P 1'
#
loop_
_entity.id
_entity.type
_entity.pdbx_description
1 polymer ?
#
loop_
_entity_poly.entity_id
_entity_poly.type
_entity_poly.pdbx_seq_one_letter_code
_entity_poly.pdbx_strand_id
1 'polypeptide(L)'
;MSGGSTTRSGSLARGRIPMTHLASIWICWMSLSSILCGHAPMVAIGAYGQDTVEVETIDGSIRCEIPVIGAESSEITILGTIFPIRDILSIRFHTDAREAQPRDRIILRNQSQWTGKILLDPQRPADTVQWITPSLQSPLTISLDDLVLFATSIAPVVPFPQPDPDSDQLLTREGALLSGILEDLNQRGVRFDDPSFGSLEIPWSKVVAFRLVEVPVENPSPLEGTIPIRIRTVDQSHIRAHLVQIDQEAATFSRSTGQQCQISLDRIIDIQFELGRVVALAEREPIVVNEGAPATTWFPWTWKKDRNVLGNPLQIGGVVYERGLGVHSISRLTYSIEEGDQFLTGIAGMDISSRPPDEQDGIGCAEFRILVDGDERWSAGVLSWKSAASPFRIALKDAKSFTLVVDLGPGHHILDRANWAQIRIIRK
;
A
#
# COMPACT_ATOMS: atom_id res chain seq x y z
N MET A 1 8.86 -57.78 -11.61
CA MET A 1 9.75 -58.69 -12.36
C MET A 1 9.43 -58.47 -13.84
N SER A 2 10.08 -57.49 -14.48
CA SER A 2 11.32 -57.60 -15.30
C SER A 2 11.09 -58.41 -16.59
N GLY A 3 11.37 -57.96 -17.82
CA GLY A 3 11.94 -56.73 -18.39
C GLY A 3 11.35 -56.61 -19.82
N GLY A 4 11.62 -55.60 -20.63
CA GLY A 4 12.93 -55.07 -20.99
C GLY A 4 12.97 -55.02 -22.53
N SER A 5 13.33 -53.86 -23.06
CA SER A 5 13.09 -53.37 -24.43
C SER A 5 14.17 -53.72 -25.46
N THR A 6 13.92 -53.32 -26.72
CA THR A 6 14.88 -52.84 -27.77
C THR A 6 15.77 -53.90 -28.46
N THR A 7 16.11 -53.90 -29.77
CA THR A 7 16.32 -52.83 -30.79
C THR A 7 16.70 -53.41 -32.19
N ARG A 8 16.75 -52.53 -33.22
CA ARG A 8 17.50 -52.56 -34.52
C ARG A 8 16.81 -53.24 -35.73
N SER A 9 16.90 -52.79 -36.99
CA SER A 9 17.68 -51.73 -37.69
C SER A 9 17.30 -51.63 -39.18
N GLY A 10 17.53 -50.46 -39.81
CA GLY A 10 17.87 -50.28 -41.24
C GLY A 10 16.76 -49.69 -42.13
N SER A 11 16.97 -48.90 -43.19
CA SER A 11 18.04 -48.04 -43.72
C SER A 11 17.60 -47.58 -45.14
N LEU A 12 17.74 -46.28 -45.46
CA LEU A 12 17.96 -45.65 -46.79
C LEU A 12 16.93 -45.83 -47.95
N ALA A 13 16.31 -44.74 -48.44
CA ALA A 13 16.82 -43.89 -49.55
C ALA A 13 15.74 -43.06 -50.32
N ARG A 14 16.03 -41.75 -50.42
CA ARG A 14 15.89 -40.79 -51.56
C ARG A 14 14.52 -40.50 -52.24
N GLY A 15 14.22 -39.18 -52.30
CA GLY A 15 13.44 -38.55 -53.37
C GLY A 15 13.22 -37.04 -53.12
N ARG A 16 13.60 -36.17 -54.05
CA ARG A 16 13.74 -34.70 -53.93
C ARG A 16 12.43 -33.91 -54.14
N ILE A 17 12.45 -32.68 -53.62
CA ILE A 17 11.54 -31.52 -53.67
C ILE A 17 11.26 -31.03 -55.12
N PRO A 18 10.17 -30.26 -55.38
CA PRO A 18 10.34 -28.80 -55.47
C PRO A 18 9.22 -27.93 -54.87
N MET A 19 9.59 -26.68 -54.58
CA MET A 19 8.80 -25.53 -54.14
C MET A 19 7.74 -25.08 -55.19
N THR A 20 6.62 -24.48 -54.75
CA THR A 20 6.26 -23.06 -55.02
C THR A 20 4.83 -22.70 -54.54
N HIS A 21 4.76 -21.62 -53.75
CA HIS A 21 3.77 -20.53 -53.65
C HIS A 21 2.32 -20.66 -54.19
N LEU A 22 1.33 -20.29 -53.34
CA LEU A 22 0.27 -19.26 -53.51
C LEU A 22 -1.17 -19.64 -53.06
N ALA A 23 -1.87 -18.60 -52.54
CA ALA A 23 -3.32 -18.42 -52.33
C ALA A 23 -3.97 -19.22 -51.16
N SER A 24 -4.41 -18.61 -50.05
CA SER A 24 -5.42 -17.55 -49.81
C SER A 24 -6.87 -17.93 -50.18
N ILE A 25 -7.77 -17.70 -49.20
CA ILE A 25 -9.25 -17.55 -49.28
C ILE A 25 -10.04 -18.87 -49.07
N TRP A 26 -10.56 -19.15 -47.87
CA TRP A 26 -11.86 -18.73 -47.26
C TRP A 26 -13.11 -19.21 -48.02
N ILE A 27 -13.97 -19.96 -47.28
CA ILE A 27 -15.43 -19.83 -47.13
C ILE A 27 -16.02 -21.22 -46.83
N CYS A 28 -16.61 -21.38 -45.65
CA CYS A 28 -17.90 -22.06 -45.56
C CYS A 28 -18.72 -21.47 -44.40
N TRP A 29 -19.84 -20.87 -44.80
CA TRP A 29 -20.93 -20.36 -43.98
C TRP A 29 -21.87 -21.48 -43.53
N MET A 30 -22.50 -21.29 -42.37
CA MET A 30 -23.93 -21.51 -42.03
C MET A 30 -24.04 -21.77 -40.51
N SER A 31 -24.48 -20.79 -39.70
CA SER A 31 -25.89 -20.50 -39.32
C SER A 31 -26.54 -21.67 -38.56
N LEU A 32 -27.17 -21.57 -37.39
CA LEU A 32 -28.01 -20.53 -36.78
C LEU A 32 -28.36 -21.04 -35.36
N SER A 33 -28.43 -20.18 -34.34
CA SER A 33 -29.57 -20.04 -33.40
C SER A 33 -29.14 -19.44 -32.06
N SER A 34 -29.76 -18.32 -31.78
CA SER A 34 -29.67 -17.44 -30.63
C SER A 34 -30.34 -18.04 -29.39
N ILE A 35 -29.63 -18.01 -28.26
CA ILE A 35 -30.22 -18.01 -26.91
C ILE A 35 -29.59 -16.82 -26.17
N LEU A 36 -30.43 -15.82 -25.85
CA LEU A 36 -30.04 -14.67 -25.04
C LEU A 36 -29.79 -15.12 -23.59
N CYS A 37 -28.52 -15.07 -23.16
CA CYS A 37 -28.15 -14.82 -21.77
C CYS A 37 -27.30 -13.55 -21.76
N GLY A 38 -27.74 -12.54 -21.02
CA GLY A 38 -27.06 -11.24 -20.92
C GLY A 38 -25.63 -11.41 -20.42
N HIS A 39 -24.68 -11.24 -21.33
CA HIS A 39 -23.29 -11.05 -20.99
C HIS A 39 -23.08 -9.55 -20.74
N ALA A 40 -22.46 -9.22 -19.62
CA ALA A 40 -21.90 -7.88 -19.39
C ALA A 40 -21.07 -7.46 -20.62
N PRO A 41 -21.09 -6.18 -21.02
CA PRO A 41 -20.36 -5.75 -22.20
C PRO A 41 -18.86 -6.01 -21.96
N MET A 42 -18.32 -6.93 -22.76
CA MET A 42 -16.89 -7.14 -22.87
C MET A 42 -16.33 -5.89 -23.55
N VAL A 43 -15.80 -4.97 -22.74
CA VAL A 43 -15.17 -3.74 -23.23
C VAL A 43 -14.01 -4.15 -24.13
N ALA A 44 -14.08 -3.73 -25.40
CA ALA A 44 -13.02 -3.92 -26.36
C ALA A 44 -11.71 -3.35 -25.79
N ILE A 45 -10.65 -4.15 -25.78
CA ILE A 45 -9.31 -3.68 -25.45
C ILE A 45 -8.83 -2.88 -26.67
N GLY A 46 -9.22 -1.61 -26.74
CA GLY A 46 -8.55 -0.63 -27.57
C GLY A 46 -7.14 -0.39 -27.05
N ALA A 47 -6.18 -0.04 -27.90
CA ALA A 47 -4.91 0.49 -27.44
C ALA A 47 -5.18 1.79 -26.66
N TYR A 48 -4.95 1.79 -25.35
CA TYR A 48 -5.33 2.87 -24.43
C TYR A 48 -4.21 3.91 -24.29
N GLY A 49 -4.56 5.20 -24.31
CA GLY A 49 -3.64 6.32 -24.16
C GLY A 49 -3.17 6.56 -22.71
N GLN A 50 -2.14 7.39 -22.56
CA GLN A 50 -1.54 7.79 -21.28
C GLN A 50 -2.48 8.60 -20.36
N ASP A 51 -3.71 8.91 -20.81
CA ASP A 51 -4.60 9.90 -20.17
C ASP A 51 -5.62 9.28 -19.19
N THR A 52 -5.46 7.99 -18.84
CA THR A 52 -6.35 7.30 -17.89
C THR A 52 -5.65 6.92 -16.60
N VAL A 53 -6.38 7.07 -15.49
CA VAL A 53 -5.94 6.73 -14.14
C VAL A 53 -6.86 5.70 -13.51
N GLU A 54 -6.34 5.02 -12.49
CA GLU A 54 -7.16 4.17 -11.60
C GLU A 54 -7.40 4.93 -10.30
N VAL A 55 -8.66 5.26 -10.02
CA VAL A 55 -9.07 5.92 -8.78
C VAL A 55 -9.62 4.87 -7.83
N GLU A 56 -8.98 4.71 -6.68
CA GLU A 56 -9.45 3.84 -5.61
C GLU A 56 -10.41 4.61 -4.71
N THR A 57 -11.64 4.15 -4.61
CA THR A 57 -12.66 4.69 -3.69
C THR A 57 -12.88 3.73 -2.52
N ILE A 58 -13.64 4.16 -1.51
CA ILE A 58 -14.09 3.25 -0.45
C ILE A 58 -14.89 2.05 -0.97
N ASP A 59 -15.54 2.14 -2.13
CA ASP A 59 -16.38 1.08 -2.68
C ASP A 59 -15.70 0.27 -3.80
N GLY A 60 -14.47 0.64 -4.18
CA GLY A 60 -13.65 -0.08 -5.15
C GLY A 60 -12.91 0.82 -6.14
N SER A 61 -12.11 0.21 -7.01
CA SER A 61 -11.36 0.90 -8.06
C SER A 61 -12.23 1.26 -9.26
N ILE A 62 -12.06 2.48 -9.78
CA ILE A 62 -12.71 3.00 -10.97
C ILE A 62 -11.63 3.49 -11.93
N ARG A 63 -11.63 3.00 -13.17
CA ARG A 63 -10.76 3.52 -14.22
C ARG A 63 -11.47 4.68 -14.93
N CYS A 64 -10.81 5.83 -15.02
CA CYS A 64 -11.38 7.04 -15.61
C CYS A 64 -10.29 7.94 -16.21
N GLU A 65 -10.70 9.04 -16.84
CA GLU A 65 -9.79 10.14 -17.19
C GLU A 65 -9.25 10.82 -15.93
N ILE A 66 -8.12 11.53 -16.05
CA ILE A 66 -7.52 12.26 -14.94
C ILE A 66 -8.53 13.29 -14.38
N PRO A 67 -8.94 13.17 -13.11
CA PRO A 67 -9.92 14.09 -12.55
C PRO A 67 -9.30 15.44 -12.19
N VAL A 68 -10.11 16.49 -12.30
CA VAL A 68 -9.73 17.82 -11.80
C VAL A 68 -10.14 17.94 -10.33
N ILE A 69 -9.18 18.25 -9.47
CA ILE A 69 -9.37 18.42 -8.02
C ILE A 69 -8.65 19.70 -7.60
N GLY A 70 -9.34 20.61 -6.93
CA GLY A 70 -8.75 21.79 -6.28
C GLY A 70 -8.60 21.64 -4.76
N ALA A 71 -7.86 22.55 -4.13
CA ALA A 71 -7.50 22.54 -2.71
C ALA A 71 -8.70 22.40 -1.76
N GLU A 72 -9.82 23.07 -2.10
CA GLU A 72 -11.04 23.13 -1.28
C GLU A 72 -12.14 22.18 -1.78
N SER A 73 -11.81 21.25 -2.69
CA SER A 73 -12.80 20.35 -3.26
C SER A 73 -13.38 19.44 -2.19
N SER A 74 -14.67 19.55 -1.90
CA SER A 74 -15.37 18.60 -1.04
C SER A 74 -15.82 17.35 -1.78
N GLU A 75 -15.92 17.44 -3.12
CA GLU A 75 -16.48 16.43 -4.01
C GLU A 75 -15.69 16.38 -5.34
N ILE A 76 -15.76 15.24 -6.01
CA ILE A 76 -15.16 14.96 -7.31
C ILE A 76 -16.17 14.21 -8.17
N THR A 77 -16.23 14.54 -9.46
CA THR A 77 -17.07 13.81 -10.42
C THR A 77 -16.23 12.82 -11.22
N ILE A 78 -16.57 11.53 -11.15
CA ILE A 78 -15.92 10.46 -11.89
C ILE A 78 -16.98 9.76 -12.74
N LEU A 79 -16.81 9.77 -14.06
CA LEU A 79 -17.75 9.16 -15.02
C LEU A 79 -19.22 9.57 -14.78
N GLY A 80 -19.45 10.84 -14.44
CA GLY A 80 -20.77 11.41 -14.16
C GLY A 80 -21.34 11.10 -12.76
N THR A 81 -20.63 10.36 -11.93
CA THR A 81 -21.00 10.09 -10.52
C THR A 81 -20.21 11.00 -9.60
N ILE A 82 -20.90 11.63 -8.64
CA ILE A 82 -20.29 12.53 -7.65
C ILE A 82 -19.87 11.71 -6.42
N PHE A 83 -18.60 11.85 -6.03
CA PHE A 83 -18.03 11.22 -4.84
C PHE A 83 -17.54 12.32 -3.89
N PRO A 84 -17.77 12.21 -2.57
CA PRO A 84 -17.06 13.01 -1.59
C PRO A 84 -15.54 12.79 -1.72
N ILE A 85 -14.72 13.84 -1.65
CA ILE A 85 -13.27 13.71 -1.77
C ILE A 85 -12.69 12.75 -0.71
N ARG A 86 -13.29 12.74 0.48
CA ARG A 86 -12.94 11.84 1.59
C ARG A 86 -13.17 10.37 1.27
N ASP A 87 -14.02 10.05 0.31
CA ASP A 87 -14.27 8.67 -0.14
C ASP A 87 -13.24 8.21 -1.19
N ILE A 88 -12.34 9.09 -1.63
CA ILE A 88 -11.22 8.77 -2.51
C ILE A 88 -10.00 8.42 -1.66
N LEU A 89 -9.42 7.25 -1.92
CA LEU A 89 -8.27 6.71 -1.19
C LEU A 89 -6.97 6.95 -1.94
N SER A 90 -6.97 6.71 -3.25
CA SER A 90 -5.80 6.95 -4.09
C SER A 90 -6.15 7.21 -5.54
N ILE A 91 -5.23 7.88 -6.25
CA ILE A 91 -5.21 7.97 -7.71
C ILE A 91 -3.89 7.38 -8.17
N ARG A 92 -3.94 6.32 -8.97
CA ARG A 92 -2.77 5.66 -9.55
C ARG A 92 -2.63 6.05 -11.01
N PHE A 93 -1.43 6.49 -11.35
CA PHE A 93 -1.05 6.91 -12.70
C PHE A 93 -0.33 5.78 -13.41
N HIS A 94 -0.61 5.61 -14.70
CA HIS A 94 0.10 4.65 -15.53
C HIS A 94 1.38 5.30 -16.04
N THR A 95 2.52 4.92 -15.46
CA THR A 95 3.83 5.41 -15.90
C THR A 95 4.72 4.24 -16.33
N ASP A 96 5.24 4.33 -17.55
CA ASP A 96 6.23 3.39 -18.08
C ASP A 96 7.66 3.79 -17.69
N ALA A 97 7.83 4.95 -17.05
CA ALA A 97 9.13 5.49 -16.69
C ALA A 97 9.74 4.68 -15.54
N ARG A 98 10.80 3.93 -15.85
CA ARG A 98 11.67 3.31 -14.84
C ARG A 98 12.94 4.12 -14.70
N GLU A 99 13.07 4.89 -13.62
CA GLU A 99 14.36 5.47 -13.24
C GLU A 99 15.10 4.54 -12.28
N ALA A 100 16.09 3.82 -12.82
CA ALA A 100 16.95 2.92 -12.07
C ALA A 100 18.25 3.58 -11.58
N GLN A 101 18.47 4.87 -11.90
CA GLN A 101 19.72 5.53 -11.51
C GLN A 101 19.71 5.83 -10.01
N PRO A 102 20.69 5.32 -9.24
CA PRO A 102 20.78 5.63 -7.83
C PRO A 102 21.11 7.11 -7.67
N ARG A 103 20.36 7.81 -6.82
CA ARG A 103 20.49 9.23 -6.51
C ARG A 103 20.74 9.41 -5.02
N ASP A 104 21.25 10.57 -4.65
CA ASP A 104 21.35 10.94 -3.25
C ASP A 104 19.93 11.07 -2.69
N ARG A 105 19.79 10.92 -1.37
CA ARG A 105 18.52 11.05 -0.67
C ARG A 105 18.61 12.05 0.45
N ILE A 106 17.47 12.65 0.76
CA ILE A 106 17.23 13.36 2.00
C ILE A 106 15.95 12.87 2.66
N ILE A 107 15.89 12.97 3.98
CA ILE A 107 14.68 12.76 4.78
C ILE A 107 14.40 14.05 5.53
N LEU A 108 13.16 14.50 5.50
CA LEU A 108 12.68 15.71 6.18
C LEU A 108 11.93 15.36 7.47
N ARG A 109 11.72 16.33 8.36
CA ARG A 109 11.03 16.11 9.64
C ARG A 109 9.58 15.67 9.48
N ASN A 110 8.90 16.12 8.42
CA ASN A 110 7.57 15.62 8.07
C ASN A 110 7.59 14.18 7.49
N GLN A 111 8.73 13.50 7.52
CA GLN A 111 9.02 12.17 6.97
C GLN A 111 8.96 12.06 5.45
N SER A 112 8.90 13.19 4.73
CA SER A 112 9.10 13.17 3.28
C SER A 112 10.51 12.72 2.95
N GLN A 113 10.63 11.88 1.95
CA GLN A 113 11.88 11.38 1.41
C GLN A 113 12.01 11.90 -0.02
N TRP A 114 13.11 12.58 -0.31
CA TRP A 114 13.37 13.07 -1.66
C TRP A 114 14.63 12.42 -2.19
N THR A 115 14.58 11.99 -3.44
CA THR A 115 15.76 11.58 -4.19
C THR A 115 16.19 12.72 -5.11
N GLY A 116 17.48 12.82 -5.38
CA GLY A 116 18.00 13.96 -6.10
C GLY A 116 19.48 14.21 -5.84
N LYS A 117 19.85 15.49 -5.86
CA LYS A 117 21.19 15.98 -5.54
C LYS A 117 21.10 17.33 -4.83
N ILE A 118 22.10 17.60 -4.01
CA ILE A 118 22.30 18.93 -3.46
C ILE A 118 22.77 19.91 -4.56
N LEU A 119 22.21 21.11 -4.55
CA LEU A 119 22.65 22.24 -5.36
C LEU A 119 23.39 23.22 -4.45
N LEU A 120 24.69 23.39 -4.69
CA LEU A 120 25.58 24.24 -3.90
C LEU A 120 25.61 25.68 -4.45
N ASP A 121 24.46 26.33 -4.47
CA ASP A 121 24.32 27.73 -4.88
C ASP A 121 24.82 28.67 -3.76
N PRO A 122 25.84 29.51 -4.01
CA PRO A 122 26.36 30.44 -3.00
C PRO A 122 25.41 31.61 -2.72
N GLN A 123 24.38 31.82 -3.54
CA GLN A 123 23.34 32.84 -3.35
C GLN A 123 22.11 32.28 -2.62
N ARG A 124 22.15 31.02 -2.17
CA ARG A 124 21.05 30.43 -1.39
C ARG A 124 20.83 31.21 -0.08
N PRO A 125 19.59 31.23 0.45
CA PRO A 125 19.34 31.75 1.79
C PRO A 125 20.20 31.03 2.84
N ALA A 126 20.61 31.76 3.88
CA ALA A 126 21.32 31.18 5.03
C ALA A 126 20.51 30.02 5.64
N ASP A 127 21.21 29.03 6.18
CA ASP A 127 20.62 27.86 6.85
C ASP A 127 19.63 27.05 5.98
N THR A 128 19.78 27.12 4.65
CA THR A 128 18.97 26.31 3.71
C THR A 128 19.79 25.43 2.78
N VAL A 129 19.23 24.33 2.32
CA VAL A 129 19.75 23.51 1.23
C VAL A 129 18.87 23.68 0.02
N GLN A 130 19.48 23.88 -1.15
CA GLN A 130 18.78 23.70 -2.41
C GLN A 130 18.92 22.25 -2.88
N TRP A 131 17.81 21.63 -3.24
CA TRP A 131 17.75 20.24 -3.66
C TRP A 131 17.13 20.13 -5.05
N ILE A 132 17.86 19.51 -5.98
CA ILE A 132 17.36 19.25 -7.33
C ILE A 132 16.89 17.81 -7.43
N THR A 133 15.68 17.63 -7.94
CA THR A 133 15.06 16.31 -8.15
C THR A 133 14.44 16.26 -9.54
N PRO A 134 14.53 15.14 -10.27
CA PRO A 134 13.91 15.01 -11.58
C PRO A 134 12.39 15.20 -11.60
N SER A 135 11.71 14.98 -10.47
CA SER A 135 10.26 15.16 -10.37
C SER A 135 9.82 16.62 -10.28
N LEU A 136 10.74 17.56 -10.00
CA LEU A 136 10.44 18.99 -9.91
C LEU A 136 11.16 19.77 -11.01
N GLN A 137 10.49 20.80 -11.54
CA GLN A 137 11.09 21.68 -12.55
C GLN A 137 12.05 22.72 -11.94
N SER A 138 11.88 23.04 -10.65
CA SER A 138 12.70 24.01 -9.92
C SER A 138 13.34 23.38 -8.68
N PRO A 139 14.52 23.86 -8.25
CA PRO A 139 15.14 23.41 -7.00
C PRO A 139 14.22 23.64 -5.80
N LEU A 140 14.21 22.67 -4.89
CA LEU A 140 13.52 22.73 -3.62
C LEU A 140 14.39 23.46 -2.60
N THR A 141 13.81 24.34 -1.79
CA THR A 141 14.54 25.01 -0.70
C THR A 141 14.13 24.36 0.62
N ILE A 142 15.11 23.88 1.38
CA ILE A 142 14.90 23.12 2.62
C ILE A 142 15.65 23.82 3.72
N SER A 143 14.99 24.21 4.82
CA SER A 143 15.70 24.67 6.01
C SER A 143 16.53 23.52 6.61
N LEU A 144 17.72 23.80 7.13
CA LEU A 144 18.47 22.84 7.93
C LEU A 144 17.63 22.32 9.11
N ASP A 145 16.76 23.16 9.66
CA ASP A 145 15.81 22.77 10.71
C ASP A 145 14.76 21.75 10.23
N ASP A 146 14.49 21.61 8.94
CA ASP A 146 13.57 20.60 8.41
C ASP A 146 14.30 19.33 7.95
N LEU A 147 15.64 19.38 7.81
CA LEU A 147 16.46 18.27 7.35
C LEU A 147 16.73 17.30 8.50
N VAL A 148 16.43 16.02 8.31
CA VAL A 148 16.77 14.95 9.28
C VAL A 148 17.98 14.19 8.82
N LEU A 149 18.03 13.82 7.55
CA LEU A 149 19.09 12.98 7.01
C LEU A 149 19.44 13.40 5.60
N PHE A 150 20.74 13.37 5.30
CA PHE A 150 21.28 13.32 3.93
C PHE A 150 22.08 12.03 3.79
N ALA A 151 21.94 11.34 2.67
CA ALA A 151 22.82 10.24 2.31
C ALA A 151 23.05 10.20 0.81
N THR A 152 24.29 9.97 0.42
CA THR A 152 24.65 9.80 -0.98
C THR A 152 24.08 8.50 -1.54
N SER A 153 24.06 8.40 -2.86
CA SER A 153 23.70 7.18 -3.58
C SER A 153 24.72 6.04 -3.40
N ILE A 154 25.90 6.37 -2.85
CA ILE A 154 27.01 5.44 -2.65
C ILE A 154 26.77 4.68 -1.34
N ALA A 155 26.78 3.35 -1.41
CA ALA A 155 26.68 2.52 -0.22
C ALA A 155 27.88 2.79 0.71
N PRO A 156 27.66 3.07 2.00
CA PRO A 156 28.75 3.32 2.92
C PRO A 156 29.53 2.03 3.20
N VAL A 157 30.83 2.16 3.49
CA VAL A 157 31.70 1.03 3.87
C VAL A 157 31.26 0.42 5.20
N VAL A 158 30.74 1.25 6.11
CA VAL A 158 30.17 0.85 7.40
C VAL A 158 28.71 1.29 7.47
N PRO A 159 27.81 0.52 8.12
CA PRO A 159 26.43 0.95 8.30
C PRO A 159 26.35 2.31 9.00
N PHE A 160 25.52 3.22 8.49
CA PHE A 160 25.26 4.48 9.17
C PHE A 160 24.45 4.18 10.44
N PRO A 161 24.89 4.63 11.64
CA PRO A 161 24.27 4.23 12.91
C PRO A 161 22.81 4.68 13.03
N GLN A 162 22.14 4.26 14.10
CA GLN A 162 20.85 4.80 14.50
C GLN A 162 20.98 6.26 14.99
N PRO A 163 19.88 7.04 14.98
CA PRO A 163 19.91 8.42 15.47
C PRO A 163 20.46 8.50 16.90
N ASP A 164 21.31 9.48 17.12
CA ASP A 164 21.75 9.89 18.46
C ASP A 164 20.84 11.04 18.92
N PRO A 165 20.21 10.95 20.11
CA PRO A 165 19.29 11.97 20.58
C PRO A 165 19.98 13.27 21.02
N ASP A 166 21.30 13.24 21.22
CA ASP A 166 22.07 14.34 21.82
C ASP A 166 23.09 14.96 20.86
N SER A 167 23.33 14.36 19.68
CA SER A 167 24.32 14.86 18.71
C SER A 167 23.95 14.61 17.26
N ASP A 168 24.39 15.51 16.39
CA ASP A 168 24.42 15.27 14.95
C ASP A 168 25.50 14.24 14.63
N GLN A 169 25.30 13.48 13.55
CA GLN A 169 26.21 12.42 13.12
C GLN A 169 26.63 12.65 11.67
N LEU A 170 27.93 12.59 11.39
CA LEU A 170 28.47 12.67 10.01
C LEU A 170 29.34 11.45 9.72
N LEU A 171 29.03 10.75 8.62
CA LEU A 171 29.79 9.60 8.13
C LEU A 171 30.59 9.97 6.88
N THR A 172 31.89 9.72 6.93
CA THR A 172 32.79 9.90 5.79
C THR A 172 32.93 8.63 4.94
N ARG A 173 33.47 8.80 3.73
CA ARG A 173 33.73 7.73 2.75
C ARG A 173 34.73 6.70 3.25
N GLU A 174 35.66 7.13 4.09
CA GLU A 174 36.67 6.28 4.73
C GLU A 174 36.10 5.51 5.94
N GLY A 175 34.84 5.76 6.32
CA GLY A 175 34.16 5.10 7.43
C GLY A 175 34.35 5.78 8.79
N ALA A 176 34.91 6.99 8.83
CA ALA A 176 34.97 7.77 10.06
C ALA A 176 33.57 8.31 10.39
N LEU A 177 33.15 8.12 11.64
CA LEU A 177 31.92 8.67 12.20
C LEU A 177 32.30 9.81 13.14
N LEU A 178 31.82 11.02 12.83
CA LEU A 178 31.90 12.20 13.70
C LEU A 178 30.58 12.38 14.42
N SER A 179 30.64 12.80 15.68
CA SER A 179 29.48 13.10 16.53
C SER A 179 29.66 14.51 17.10
N GLY A 180 28.70 15.39 16.87
CA GLY A 180 28.89 16.83 17.15
C GLY A 180 27.73 17.68 16.66
N ILE A 181 28.04 18.88 16.14
CA ILE A 181 27.04 19.84 15.63
C ILE A 181 27.36 20.18 14.17
N LEU A 182 26.37 20.05 13.29
CA LEU A 182 26.46 20.54 11.92
C LEU A 182 26.24 22.07 11.92
N GLU A 183 27.28 22.83 11.57
CA GLU A 183 27.25 24.28 11.65
C GLU A 183 26.85 24.97 10.34
N ASP A 184 27.25 24.43 9.18
CA ASP A 184 26.94 25.00 7.85
C ASP A 184 27.17 23.99 6.71
N LEU A 185 26.52 24.20 5.57
CA LEU A 185 26.64 23.43 4.32
C LEU A 185 27.08 24.34 3.15
N ASN A 186 28.38 24.52 2.95
CA ASN A 186 28.88 25.45 1.92
C ASN A 186 29.36 24.73 0.65
N GLN A 187 29.90 25.48 -0.32
CA GLN A 187 30.38 24.89 -1.58
C GLN A 187 31.58 23.95 -1.42
N ARG A 188 32.41 24.16 -0.40
CA ARG A 188 33.59 23.34 -0.13
C ARG A 188 33.20 22.04 0.57
N GLY A 189 32.21 22.07 1.46
CA GLY A 189 31.85 20.92 2.26
C GLY A 189 30.85 21.21 3.37
N VAL A 190 30.85 20.32 4.35
CA VAL A 190 30.07 20.39 5.58
C VAL A 190 30.98 20.93 6.70
N ARG A 191 30.59 22.04 7.32
CA ARG A 191 31.26 22.53 8.53
C ARG A 191 30.63 21.84 9.74
N PHE A 192 31.45 21.16 10.53
CA PHE A 192 31.00 20.29 11.61
C PHE A 192 31.89 20.49 12.83
N ASP A 193 31.29 20.83 13.98
CA ASP A 193 32.00 20.98 15.25
C ASP A 193 32.00 19.66 16.00
N ASP A 194 33.16 19.02 16.08
CA ASP A 194 33.36 17.78 16.84
C ASP A 194 33.96 18.12 18.22
N PRO A 195 33.41 17.62 19.34
CA PRO A 195 33.92 17.93 20.68
C PRO A 195 35.41 17.63 20.90
N SER A 196 35.99 16.70 20.13
CA SER A 196 37.40 16.30 20.25
C SER A 196 38.33 17.09 19.33
N PHE A 197 37.83 17.56 18.18
CA PHE A 197 38.66 18.17 17.13
C PHE A 197 38.32 19.65 16.83
N GLY A 198 37.24 20.17 17.41
CA GLY A 198 36.67 21.49 17.12
C GLY A 198 35.99 21.54 15.75
N SER A 199 35.82 22.76 15.22
CA SER A 199 35.20 22.99 13.91
C SER A 199 36.08 22.48 12.76
N LEU A 200 35.55 21.52 12.01
CA LEU A 200 36.16 20.88 10.85
C LEU A 200 35.37 21.23 9.57
N GLU A 201 36.07 21.45 8.46
CA GLU A 201 35.45 21.56 7.13
C GLU A 201 35.66 20.24 6.36
N ILE A 202 34.62 19.41 6.28
CA ILE A 202 34.65 18.10 5.64
C ILE A 202 34.24 18.24 4.16
N PRO A 203 35.13 18.00 3.19
CA PRO A 203 34.79 18.18 1.77
C PRO A 203 33.65 17.27 1.31
N TRP A 204 32.80 17.75 0.41
CA TRP A 204 31.68 16.95 -0.15
C TRP A 204 32.13 15.61 -0.77
N SER A 205 33.36 15.54 -1.29
CA SER A 205 33.93 14.30 -1.84
C SER A 205 34.15 13.21 -0.77
N LYS A 206 34.23 13.59 0.51
CA LYS A 206 34.39 12.68 1.64
C LYS A 206 33.08 12.40 2.36
N VAL A 207 32.06 13.23 2.24
CA VAL A 207 30.78 13.02 2.93
C VAL A 207 30.00 11.89 2.27
N VAL A 208 29.51 10.94 3.07
CA VAL A 208 28.62 9.87 2.60
C VAL A 208 27.22 10.02 3.17
N ALA A 209 27.10 10.39 4.43
CA ALA A 209 25.82 10.68 5.06
C ALA A 209 26.01 11.63 6.24
N PHE A 210 24.97 12.37 6.56
CA PHE A 210 24.84 12.99 7.87
C PHE A 210 23.39 12.92 8.35
N ARG A 211 23.21 12.94 9.67
CA ARG A 211 21.91 12.97 10.33
C ARG A 211 21.94 14.07 11.38
N LEU A 212 20.89 14.89 11.39
CA LEU A 212 20.69 15.91 12.38
C LEU A 212 19.83 15.38 13.52
N VAL A 213 20.01 15.95 14.70
CA VAL A 213 19.27 15.57 15.89
C VAL A 213 17.76 15.70 15.67
N GLU A 214 17.02 14.69 16.09
CA GLU A 214 15.56 14.68 16.01
C GLU A 214 14.97 15.46 17.18
N VAL A 215 14.69 16.75 16.96
CA VAL A 215 13.82 17.51 17.85
C VAL A 215 12.39 17.01 17.62
N PRO A 216 11.66 16.60 18.67
CA PRO A 216 10.25 16.24 18.54
C PRO A 216 9.49 17.43 17.96
N VAL A 217 9.02 17.29 16.72
CA VAL A 217 8.10 18.26 16.15
C VAL A 217 6.72 17.86 16.63
N GLU A 218 6.01 18.77 17.30
CA GLU A 218 4.57 18.60 17.49
C GLU A 218 3.96 18.30 16.11
N ASN A 219 3.30 17.15 15.96
CA ASN A 219 2.65 16.81 14.70
C ASN A 219 1.83 18.02 14.27
N PRO A 220 2.15 18.66 13.13
CA PRO A 220 1.42 19.85 12.74
C PRO A 220 -0.04 19.45 12.66
N SER A 221 -0.89 20.18 13.39
CA SER A 221 -2.34 19.98 13.28
C SER A 221 -2.69 20.06 11.79
N PRO A 222 -3.57 19.16 11.28
CA PRO A 222 -3.99 19.22 9.89
C PRO A 222 -4.40 20.67 9.59
N LEU A 223 -3.81 21.27 8.55
CA LEU A 223 -4.20 22.62 8.16
C LEU A 223 -5.68 22.54 7.76
N GLU A 224 -6.57 23.16 8.55
CA GLU A 224 -8.01 23.12 8.30
C GLU A 224 -8.30 23.56 6.86
N GLY A 225 -9.15 22.81 6.16
CA GLY A 225 -9.50 23.08 4.76
C GLY A 225 -8.48 22.61 3.73
N THR A 226 -7.44 21.88 4.12
CA THR A 226 -6.48 21.28 3.18
C THR A 226 -6.65 19.76 3.07
N ILE A 227 -6.26 19.20 1.93
CA ILE A 227 -6.33 17.76 1.67
C ILE A 227 -4.91 17.16 1.85
N PRO A 228 -4.60 16.47 2.96
CA PRO A 228 -3.31 15.82 3.14
C PRO A 228 -3.14 14.67 2.14
N ILE A 229 -1.99 14.62 1.49
CA ILE A 229 -1.66 13.64 0.47
C ILE A 229 -0.25 13.08 0.64
N ARG A 230 -0.07 11.85 0.17
CA ARG A 230 1.23 11.23 -0.06
C ARG A 230 1.44 10.96 -1.54
N ILE A 231 2.54 11.42 -2.08
CA ILE A 231 2.90 11.23 -3.50
C ILE A 231 4.08 10.28 -3.57
N ARG A 232 3.99 9.25 -4.41
CA ARG A 232 5.16 8.48 -4.83
C ARG A 232 5.51 8.82 -6.27
N THR A 233 6.79 9.03 -6.53
CA THR A 233 7.31 9.42 -7.84
C THR A 233 8.17 8.33 -8.45
N VAL A 234 8.38 8.41 -9.76
CA VAL A 234 9.20 7.45 -10.52
C VAL A 234 10.69 7.47 -10.13
N ASP A 235 11.17 8.58 -9.55
CA ASP A 235 12.52 8.69 -8.99
C ASP A 235 12.64 8.16 -7.55
N GLN A 236 11.58 7.51 -7.03
CA GLN A 236 11.54 6.90 -5.70
C GLN A 236 11.46 7.92 -4.54
N SER A 237 11.08 9.17 -4.82
CA SER A 237 10.70 10.12 -3.76
C SER A 237 9.34 9.74 -3.17
N HIS A 238 9.19 9.92 -1.86
CA HIS A 238 7.96 9.75 -1.10
C HIS A 238 7.63 11.06 -0.39
N ILE A 239 6.65 11.80 -0.89
CA ILE A 239 6.41 13.18 -0.48
C ILE A 239 5.14 13.23 0.36
N ARG A 240 5.20 13.87 1.53
CA ARG A 240 4.02 14.25 2.32
C ARG A 240 3.76 15.74 2.15
N ALA A 241 2.53 16.07 1.75
CA ALA A 241 2.14 17.43 1.39
C ALA A 241 0.63 17.63 1.54
N HIS A 242 0.17 18.84 1.23
CA HIS A 242 -1.24 19.19 1.13
C HIS A 242 -1.57 19.50 -0.33
N LEU A 243 -2.62 18.91 -0.87
CA LEU A 243 -3.02 19.10 -2.25
C LEU A 243 -3.47 20.54 -2.49
N VAL A 244 -3.00 21.12 -3.61
CA VAL A 244 -3.49 22.40 -4.14
C VAL A 244 -4.33 22.17 -5.38
N GLN A 245 -3.84 21.37 -6.32
CA GLN A 245 -4.57 21.05 -7.55
C GLN A 245 -4.09 19.74 -8.19
N ILE A 246 -5.00 19.00 -8.82
CA ILE A 246 -4.72 18.01 -9.85
C ILE A 246 -5.50 18.43 -11.09
N ASP A 247 -4.85 18.46 -12.24
CA ASP A 247 -5.47 18.64 -13.56
C ASP A 247 -4.89 17.63 -14.56
N GLN A 248 -5.06 17.85 -15.86
CA GLN A 248 -4.60 16.93 -16.91
C GLN A 248 -3.07 16.96 -17.13
N GLU A 249 -2.36 17.95 -16.61
CA GLU A 249 -0.93 18.16 -16.87
C GLU A 249 -0.08 17.87 -15.63
N ALA A 250 -0.54 18.29 -14.45
CA ALA A 250 0.27 18.24 -13.23
C ALA A 250 -0.52 18.10 -11.93
N ALA A 251 0.20 17.71 -10.88
CA ALA A 251 -0.23 17.84 -9.50
C ALA A 251 0.54 18.99 -8.83
N THR A 252 -0.19 19.95 -8.28
CA THR A 252 0.33 21.05 -7.46
C THR A 252 0.01 20.80 -6.00
N PHE A 253 0.98 21.02 -5.12
CA PHE A 253 0.83 20.79 -3.68
C PHE A 253 1.67 21.79 -2.87
N SER A 254 1.29 21.96 -1.60
CA SER A 254 2.05 22.73 -0.62
C SER A 254 2.75 21.80 0.36
N ARG A 255 4.04 22.03 0.59
CA ARG A 255 4.79 21.39 1.67
C ARG A 255 4.31 21.87 3.04
N SER A 256 4.74 21.19 4.10
CA SER A 256 4.52 21.61 5.50
C SER A 256 5.04 23.02 5.79
N THR A 257 6.06 23.47 5.06
CA THR A 257 6.65 24.81 5.17
C THR A 257 5.86 25.89 4.41
N GLY A 258 4.78 25.54 3.70
CA GLY A 258 4.03 26.46 2.83
C GLY A 258 4.60 26.64 1.43
N GLN A 259 5.77 26.06 1.11
CA GLN A 259 6.32 26.10 -0.24
C GLN A 259 5.44 25.31 -1.20
N GLN A 260 4.95 25.96 -2.26
CA GLN A 260 4.23 25.30 -3.35
C GLN A 260 5.21 24.63 -4.32
N CYS A 261 4.83 23.44 -4.79
CA CYS A 261 5.57 22.62 -5.72
C CYS A 261 4.63 22.02 -6.75
N GLN A 262 5.14 21.75 -7.95
CA GLN A 262 4.39 21.16 -9.05
C GLN A 262 5.18 19.98 -9.62
N ILE A 263 4.49 18.86 -9.84
CA ILE A 263 5.04 17.63 -10.44
C ILE A 263 4.19 17.28 -11.65
N SER A 264 4.84 17.02 -12.79
CA SER A 264 4.19 16.51 -14.00
C SER A 264 3.63 15.10 -13.76
N LEU A 265 2.45 14.78 -14.27
CA LEU A 265 1.76 13.51 -13.95
C LEU A 265 2.53 12.27 -14.38
N ASP A 266 3.33 12.34 -15.46
CA ASP A 266 4.19 11.26 -15.94
C ASP A 266 5.30 10.86 -14.94
N ARG A 267 5.61 11.76 -13.99
CA ARG A 267 6.55 11.55 -12.89
C ARG A 267 5.92 10.92 -11.66
N ILE A 268 4.59 10.81 -11.61
CA ILE A 268 3.84 10.32 -10.44
C ILE A 268 3.47 8.85 -10.65
N ILE A 269 3.62 8.04 -9.60
CA ILE A 269 3.14 6.65 -9.56
C ILE A 269 1.73 6.63 -8.97
N ASP A 270 1.55 7.28 -7.83
CA ASP A 270 0.27 7.43 -7.16
C ASP A 270 0.25 8.63 -6.21
N ILE A 271 -0.97 9.11 -5.96
CA ILE A 271 -1.31 10.07 -4.94
C ILE A 271 -2.30 9.38 -3.99
N GLN A 272 -1.92 9.24 -2.73
CA GLN A 272 -2.77 8.71 -1.66
C GLN A 272 -3.36 9.86 -0.86
N PHE A 273 -4.64 9.78 -0.53
CA PHE A 273 -5.36 10.77 0.26
C PHE A 273 -5.38 10.33 1.73
N GLU A 274 -4.78 11.11 2.62
CA GLU A 274 -4.65 10.79 4.05
C GLU A 274 -5.80 11.40 4.87
N LEU A 275 -7.04 11.25 4.39
CA LEU A 275 -8.24 11.87 4.97
C LEU A 275 -8.88 11.05 6.12
N GLY A 276 -8.19 10.01 6.61
CA GLY A 276 -8.63 9.22 7.77
C GLY A 276 -9.94 8.44 7.60
N ARG A 277 -10.48 8.36 6.37
CA ARG A 277 -11.78 7.77 6.05
C ARG A 277 -11.85 6.28 6.28
N VAL A 278 -10.75 5.55 6.04
CA VAL A 278 -10.69 4.09 6.13
C VAL A 278 -9.66 3.70 7.18
N VAL A 279 -10.09 2.92 8.16
CA VAL A 279 -9.22 2.31 9.17
C VAL A 279 -9.30 0.80 9.00
N ALA A 280 -8.18 0.13 8.75
CA ALA A 280 -8.16 -1.32 8.75
C ALA A 280 -8.49 -1.83 10.16
N LEU A 281 -9.42 -2.78 10.31
CA LEU A 281 -9.78 -3.24 11.66
C LEU A 281 -8.60 -3.93 12.36
N ALA A 282 -7.71 -4.54 11.59
CA ALA A 282 -6.43 -5.07 12.04
C ALA A 282 -5.58 -4.04 12.80
N GLU A 283 -5.79 -2.73 12.61
CA GLU A 283 -5.09 -1.65 13.31
C GLU A 283 -5.76 -1.24 14.63
N ARG A 284 -6.90 -1.86 14.97
CA ARG A 284 -7.56 -1.71 16.27
C ARG A 284 -7.41 -2.98 17.09
N GLU A 285 -7.29 -2.79 18.39
CA GLU A 285 -7.28 -3.91 19.34
C GLU A 285 -8.71 -4.17 19.84
N PRO A 286 -9.14 -5.44 19.93
CA PRO A 286 -10.40 -5.78 20.56
C PRO A 286 -10.36 -5.45 22.06
N ILE A 287 -11.42 -4.82 22.55
CA ILE A 287 -11.60 -4.50 23.98
C ILE A 287 -11.99 -5.73 24.80
N VAL A 288 -12.57 -6.75 24.16
CA VAL A 288 -12.88 -8.05 24.79
C VAL A 288 -12.59 -9.15 23.77
N VAL A 289 -11.81 -10.15 24.19
CA VAL A 289 -11.52 -11.36 23.44
C VAL A 289 -12.03 -12.54 24.22
N ASN A 290 -12.99 -13.27 23.65
CA ASN A 290 -13.38 -14.59 24.16
C ASN A 290 -13.11 -15.61 23.05
N GLU A 291 -12.09 -16.43 23.24
CA GLU A 291 -11.66 -17.42 22.27
C GLU A 291 -11.40 -18.78 22.92
N GLY A 292 -11.63 -19.85 22.16
CA GLY A 292 -11.41 -21.22 22.60
C GLY A 292 -12.52 -21.78 23.48
N ALA A 293 -12.50 -23.10 23.65
CA ALA A 293 -13.34 -23.81 24.60
C ALA A 293 -12.88 -23.52 26.06
N PRO A 294 -13.71 -23.77 27.09
CA PRO A 294 -13.33 -23.54 28.49
C PRO A 294 -11.97 -24.15 28.85
N ALA A 295 -11.26 -23.54 29.81
CA ALA A 295 -9.86 -23.85 30.19
C ALA A 295 -9.54 -25.32 30.52
N THR A 296 -10.55 -26.18 30.66
CA THR A 296 -10.44 -27.63 30.83
C THR A 296 -10.12 -28.39 29.53
N THR A 297 -10.15 -27.73 28.38
CA THR A 297 -9.87 -28.32 27.06
C THR A 297 -8.61 -27.68 26.47
N TRP A 298 -7.58 -28.47 26.17
CA TRP A 298 -6.35 -27.98 25.52
C TRP A 298 -6.69 -27.48 24.11
N PHE A 299 -6.88 -26.17 23.97
CA PHE A 299 -7.30 -25.52 22.73
C PHE A 299 -6.43 -24.27 22.48
N PRO A 300 -5.33 -24.37 21.70
CA PRO A 300 -4.27 -23.36 21.66
C PRO A 300 -4.46 -22.26 20.61
N TRP A 301 -5.65 -22.15 20.00
CA TRP A 301 -5.88 -21.22 18.89
C TRP A 301 -6.21 -19.83 19.40
N THR A 302 -5.36 -18.88 19.03
CA THR A 302 -5.54 -17.45 19.28
C THR A 302 -5.75 -16.74 17.96
N TRP A 303 -6.60 -15.72 17.94
CA TRP A 303 -6.79 -14.89 16.75
C TRP A 303 -5.46 -14.30 16.28
N LYS A 304 -5.34 -14.05 14.97
CA LYS A 304 -4.14 -13.49 14.37
C LYS A 304 -4.48 -12.32 13.45
N LYS A 305 -3.68 -11.26 13.56
CA LYS A 305 -3.70 -10.10 12.68
C LYS A 305 -3.02 -10.43 11.36
N ASP A 306 -3.68 -10.08 10.25
CA ASP A 306 -3.18 -10.17 8.86
C ASP A 306 -2.68 -11.58 8.47
N ARG A 307 -3.06 -12.60 9.23
CA ARG A 307 -2.69 -14.02 9.05
C ARG A 307 -3.87 -14.88 9.46
N ASN A 308 -3.99 -16.05 8.86
CA ASN A 308 -4.95 -17.06 9.33
C ASN A 308 -4.54 -17.57 10.73
N VAL A 309 -5.41 -18.31 11.41
CA VAL A 309 -5.17 -18.77 12.79
C VAL A 309 -3.91 -19.65 12.97
N LEU A 310 -3.37 -20.20 11.89
CA LEU A 310 -2.13 -21.00 11.88
C LEU A 310 -0.86 -20.15 11.67
N GLY A 311 -1.01 -18.86 11.35
CA GLY A 311 0.11 -17.96 11.02
C GLY A 311 0.45 -17.88 9.52
N ASN A 312 -0.34 -18.51 8.64
CA ASN A 312 -0.18 -18.47 7.19
C ASN A 312 -0.97 -17.28 6.58
N PRO A 313 -0.80 -16.95 5.28
CA PRO A 313 -1.61 -15.92 4.63
C PRO A 313 -3.12 -16.21 4.71
N LEU A 314 -3.94 -15.16 4.87
CA LEU A 314 -5.41 -15.26 4.87
C LEU A 314 -5.89 -15.69 3.48
N GLN A 315 -6.61 -16.80 3.39
CA GLN A 315 -7.12 -17.30 2.12
C GLN A 315 -8.57 -17.75 2.21
N ILE A 316 -9.46 -17.21 1.38
CA ILE A 316 -10.86 -17.65 1.29
C ILE A 316 -11.13 -18.02 -0.18
N GLY A 317 -11.59 -19.24 -0.42
CA GLY A 317 -11.90 -19.71 -1.78
C GLY A 317 -10.71 -19.65 -2.76
N GLY A 318 -9.47 -19.74 -2.25
CA GLY A 318 -8.24 -19.64 -3.05
C GLY A 318 -7.76 -18.21 -3.33
N VAL A 319 -8.49 -17.19 -2.89
CA VAL A 319 -8.05 -15.79 -2.98
C VAL A 319 -7.26 -15.41 -1.73
N VAL A 320 -6.06 -14.85 -1.93
CA VAL A 320 -5.21 -14.34 -0.83
C VAL A 320 -5.63 -12.93 -0.48
N TYR A 321 -5.73 -12.65 0.82
CA TYR A 321 -6.02 -11.32 1.36
C TYR A 321 -4.85 -10.83 2.21
N GLU A 322 -4.38 -9.62 1.96
CA GLU A 322 -3.23 -9.04 2.69
C GLU A 322 -3.59 -8.60 4.11
N ARG A 323 -4.85 -8.19 4.31
CA ARG A 323 -5.34 -7.61 5.57
C ARG A 323 -6.57 -8.34 6.08
N GLY A 324 -6.64 -8.52 7.40
CA GLY A 324 -7.80 -9.12 8.06
C GLY A 324 -7.46 -9.79 9.39
N LEU A 325 -8.38 -10.65 9.85
CA LEU A 325 -8.26 -11.39 11.11
C LEU A 325 -8.49 -12.88 10.84
N GLY A 326 -7.54 -13.72 11.23
CA GLY A 326 -7.69 -15.17 11.23
C GLY A 326 -8.11 -15.67 12.61
N VAL A 327 -9.14 -16.52 12.66
CA VAL A 327 -9.70 -17.06 13.90
C VAL A 327 -10.00 -18.55 13.77
N HIS A 328 -10.30 -19.18 14.89
CA HIS A 328 -10.94 -20.50 14.98
C HIS A 328 -12.36 -20.30 15.51
N SER A 329 -13.28 -21.25 15.30
CA SER A 329 -14.61 -21.11 15.90
C SER A 329 -14.56 -21.14 17.43
N ILE A 330 -15.65 -20.67 18.06
CA ILE A 330 -15.67 -20.21 19.45
C ILE A 330 -14.78 -18.98 19.59
N SER A 331 -15.01 -17.99 18.75
CA SER A 331 -14.31 -16.71 18.77
C SER A 331 -15.32 -15.56 18.81
N ARG A 332 -15.13 -14.66 19.78
CA ARG A 332 -15.87 -13.41 19.93
C ARG A 332 -14.86 -12.29 20.16
N LEU A 333 -14.70 -11.44 19.16
CA LEU A 333 -13.82 -10.28 19.22
C LEU A 333 -14.68 -9.02 19.27
N THR A 334 -14.69 -8.33 20.40
CA THR A 334 -15.49 -7.11 20.59
C THR A 334 -14.62 -5.88 20.48
N TYR A 335 -15.07 -4.90 19.72
CA TYR A 335 -14.39 -3.63 19.50
C TYR A 335 -15.27 -2.47 19.98
N SER A 336 -14.63 -1.45 20.55
CA SER A 336 -15.30 -0.17 20.79
C SER A 336 -15.50 0.57 19.47
N ILE A 337 -16.66 1.20 19.33
CA ILE A 337 -16.96 2.14 18.26
C ILE A 337 -16.51 3.52 18.74
N GLU A 338 -15.66 4.16 17.95
CA GLU A 338 -15.10 5.47 18.25
C GLU A 338 -15.95 6.57 17.59
N GLU A 339 -15.80 7.81 18.08
CA GLU A 339 -16.44 8.95 17.43
C GLU A 339 -16.03 9.02 15.95
N GLY A 340 -17.02 9.21 15.08
CA GLY A 340 -16.83 9.26 13.65
C GLY A 340 -16.95 7.91 12.94
N ASP A 341 -16.92 6.76 13.61
CA ASP A 341 -17.12 5.48 12.92
C ASP A 341 -18.54 5.37 12.35
N GLN A 342 -18.66 5.07 11.04
CA GLN A 342 -19.95 5.04 10.34
C GLN A 342 -20.32 3.64 9.87
N PHE A 343 -19.38 2.90 9.29
CA PHE A 343 -19.64 1.56 8.76
C PHE A 343 -18.51 0.59 9.08
N LEU A 344 -18.87 -0.64 9.41
CA LEU A 344 -17.97 -1.79 9.36
C LEU A 344 -18.20 -2.52 8.05
N THR A 345 -17.16 -2.78 7.28
CA THR A 345 -17.24 -3.55 6.03
C THR A 345 -16.12 -4.56 5.94
N GLY A 346 -16.34 -5.66 5.24
CA GLY A 346 -15.35 -6.71 5.03
C GLY A 346 -15.96 -7.95 4.41
N ILE A 347 -15.20 -9.03 4.46
CA ILE A 347 -15.54 -10.33 3.88
C ILE A 347 -15.34 -11.40 4.94
N ALA A 348 -16.35 -12.23 5.16
CA ALA A 348 -16.27 -13.41 6.02
C ALA A 348 -16.10 -14.68 5.19
N GLY A 349 -15.36 -15.66 5.69
CA GLY A 349 -15.31 -16.98 5.06
C GLY A 349 -14.42 -17.97 5.77
N MET A 350 -14.57 -19.24 5.41
CA MET A 350 -13.68 -20.30 5.88
C MET A 350 -12.30 -20.15 5.23
N ASP A 351 -11.26 -20.36 6.02
CA ASP A 351 -9.90 -20.38 5.50
C ASP A 351 -9.69 -21.60 4.57
N ILE A 352 -8.83 -21.49 3.57
CA ILE A 352 -8.53 -22.63 2.67
C ILE A 352 -7.99 -23.85 3.43
N SER A 353 -7.31 -23.63 4.57
CA SER A 353 -6.80 -24.70 5.43
C SER A 353 -7.90 -25.43 6.22
N SER A 354 -9.17 -25.02 6.08
CA SER A 354 -10.34 -25.68 6.65
C SER A 354 -10.83 -26.85 5.80
N ARG A 355 -10.32 -27.01 4.58
CA ARG A 355 -10.64 -28.15 3.71
C ARG A 355 -10.05 -29.44 4.29
N PRO A 356 -10.88 -30.43 4.66
CA PRO A 356 -10.38 -31.72 5.12
C PRO A 356 -9.73 -32.51 3.96
N PRO A 357 -8.69 -33.33 4.23
CA PRO A 357 -7.99 -34.08 3.17
C PRO A 357 -8.85 -35.08 2.40
N ASP A 358 -9.87 -35.63 3.06
CA ASP A 358 -10.83 -36.59 2.50
C ASP A 358 -12.10 -35.90 1.95
N GLU A 359 -12.14 -34.57 1.97
CA GLU A 359 -13.26 -33.74 1.48
C GLU A 359 -14.62 -34.05 2.12
N GLN A 360 -14.61 -34.59 3.34
CA GLN A 360 -15.84 -34.93 4.06
C GLN A 360 -16.74 -33.70 4.26
N ASP A 361 -18.02 -33.86 3.90
CA ASP A 361 -19.04 -32.85 4.13
C ASP A 361 -19.35 -32.69 5.63
N GLY A 362 -19.64 -31.46 6.05
CA GLY A 362 -19.94 -31.15 7.44
C GLY A 362 -18.71 -30.85 8.31
N ILE A 363 -17.49 -31.21 7.89
CA ILE A 363 -16.24 -30.77 8.53
C ILE A 363 -15.75 -29.47 7.89
N GLY A 364 -15.01 -28.65 8.64
CA GLY A 364 -14.46 -27.40 8.11
C GLY A 364 -15.54 -26.36 7.86
N CYS A 365 -16.42 -26.18 8.84
CA CYS A 365 -17.52 -25.23 8.78
C CYS A 365 -17.68 -24.48 10.11
N ALA A 366 -18.15 -23.24 10.04
CA ALA A 366 -18.39 -22.38 11.19
C ALA A 366 -19.57 -21.46 10.93
N GLU A 367 -20.24 -21.01 12.00
CA GLU A 367 -21.33 -20.04 11.93
C GLU A 367 -20.80 -18.62 12.13
N PHE A 368 -21.14 -17.69 11.23
CA PHE A 368 -20.64 -16.32 11.25
C PHE A 368 -21.76 -15.33 11.56
N ARG A 369 -21.52 -14.45 12.54
CA ARG A 369 -22.40 -13.35 12.91
C ARG A 369 -21.62 -12.09 13.27
N ILE A 370 -22.28 -10.96 13.12
CA ILE A 370 -21.80 -9.69 13.67
C ILE A 370 -22.91 -9.08 14.51
N LEU A 371 -22.58 -8.81 15.77
CA LEU A 371 -23.46 -8.15 16.73
C LEU A 371 -23.07 -6.69 16.84
N VAL A 372 -24.04 -5.78 16.99
CA VAL A 372 -23.83 -4.37 17.31
C VAL A 372 -24.63 -4.07 18.58
N ASP A 373 -23.93 -3.65 19.64
CA ASP A 373 -24.46 -3.51 21.00
C ASP A 373 -25.23 -4.74 21.51
N GLY A 374 -24.78 -5.93 21.08
CA GLY A 374 -25.38 -7.22 21.44
C GLY A 374 -26.47 -7.72 20.48
N ASP A 375 -27.02 -6.85 19.63
CA ASP A 375 -28.04 -7.23 18.65
C ASP A 375 -27.39 -7.75 17.35
N GLU A 376 -27.85 -8.89 16.84
CA GLU A 376 -27.40 -9.39 15.55
C GLU A 376 -27.80 -8.43 14.42
N ARG A 377 -26.81 -7.89 13.71
CA ARG A 377 -27.02 -7.01 12.55
C ARG A 377 -26.66 -7.66 11.23
N TRP A 378 -25.90 -8.75 11.28
CA TRP A 378 -25.54 -9.53 10.11
C TRP A 378 -25.24 -10.97 10.50
N SER A 379 -25.60 -11.89 9.61
CA SER A 379 -25.28 -13.30 9.70
C SER A 379 -25.08 -13.87 8.30
N ALA A 380 -24.03 -14.67 8.12
CA ALA A 380 -23.90 -15.52 6.93
C ALA A 380 -24.40 -16.94 7.19
N GLY A 381 -24.92 -17.22 8.39
CA GLY A 381 -25.20 -18.56 8.86
C GLY A 381 -23.93 -19.42 8.88
N VAL A 382 -24.11 -20.71 8.61
CA VAL A 382 -23.00 -21.67 8.53
C VAL A 382 -22.33 -21.59 7.18
N LEU A 383 -21.04 -21.25 7.17
CA LEU A 383 -20.16 -21.36 6.00
C LEU A 383 -19.31 -22.62 6.10
N SER A 384 -19.10 -23.30 4.97
CA SER A 384 -18.18 -24.43 4.84
C SER A 384 -16.95 -24.04 4.03
N TRP A 385 -15.92 -24.88 4.00
CA TRP A 385 -14.76 -24.70 3.12
C TRP A 385 -15.10 -24.63 1.62
N LYS A 386 -16.31 -25.05 1.22
CA LYS A 386 -16.84 -24.92 -0.15
C LYS A 386 -17.61 -23.62 -0.39
N SER A 387 -18.00 -22.93 0.67
CA SER A 387 -18.82 -21.72 0.57
C SER A 387 -18.04 -20.59 -0.10
N ALA A 388 -18.75 -19.79 -0.92
CA ALA A 388 -18.21 -18.53 -1.39
C ALA A 388 -17.96 -17.58 -0.22
N ALA A 389 -17.04 -16.64 -0.41
CA ALA A 389 -16.80 -15.58 0.55
C ALA A 389 -18.05 -14.70 0.71
N SER A 390 -18.36 -14.28 1.93
CA SER A 390 -19.60 -13.56 2.27
C SER A 390 -19.29 -12.11 2.66
N PRO A 391 -19.58 -11.12 1.78
CA PRO A 391 -19.32 -9.72 2.07
C PRO A 391 -20.36 -9.15 3.05
N PHE A 392 -19.96 -8.14 3.82
CA PHE A 392 -20.85 -7.40 4.71
C PHE A 392 -20.56 -5.89 4.72
N ARG A 393 -21.60 -5.13 5.04
CA ARG A 393 -21.54 -3.70 5.37
C ARG A 393 -22.58 -3.40 6.44
N ILE A 394 -22.14 -2.93 7.60
CA ILE A 394 -22.96 -2.73 8.78
C ILE A 394 -22.82 -1.29 9.24
N ALA A 395 -23.94 -0.61 9.49
CA ALA A 395 -23.93 0.72 10.06
C ALA A 395 -23.56 0.66 11.55
N LEU A 396 -22.63 1.53 11.96
CA LEU A 396 -22.13 1.66 13.33
C LEU A 396 -22.62 2.92 14.04
N LYS A 397 -23.39 3.77 13.34
CA LYS A 397 -23.85 5.05 13.85
C LYS A 397 -24.60 4.86 15.18
N ASP A 398 -24.24 5.68 16.17
CA ASP A 398 -24.85 5.75 17.50
C ASP A 398 -24.66 4.49 18.38
N ALA A 399 -23.93 3.48 17.89
CA ALA A 399 -23.61 2.27 18.66
C ALA A 399 -22.32 2.43 19.47
N LYS A 400 -22.16 1.63 20.52
CA LYS A 400 -20.98 1.67 21.41
C LYS A 400 -19.94 0.61 21.07
N SER A 401 -20.39 -0.53 20.58
CA SER A 401 -19.54 -1.68 20.31
C SER A 401 -20.09 -2.56 19.20
N PHE A 402 -19.21 -3.30 18.55
CA PHE A 402 -19.59 -4.44 17.73
C PHE A 402 -18.75 -5.67 18.09
N THR A 403 -19.33 -6.85 17.90
CA THR A 403 -18.67 -8.13 18.16
C THR A 403 -18.68 -8.98 16.90
N LEU A 404 -17.50 -9.38 16.46
CA LEU A 404 -17.31 -10.41 15.44
C LEU A 404 -17.46 -11.78 16.10
N VAL A 405 -18.39 -12.60 15.62
CA VAL A 405 -18.69 -13.90 16.22
C VAL A 405 -18.48 -15.01 15.19
N VAL A 406 -17.64 -15.97 15.54
CA VAL A 406 -17.51 -17.25 14.84
C VAL A 406 -17.84 -18.36 15.84
N ASP A 407 -18.97 -19.01 15.65
CA ASP A 407 -19.44 -20.13 16.48
C ASP A 407 -19.33 -21.47 15.73
N LEU A 408 -19.57 -22.56 16.47
CA LEU A 408 -19.45 -23.92 15.94
C LEU A 408 -20.47 -24.17 14.82
N GLY A 409 -19.99 -24.75 13.73
CA GLY A 409 -20.86 -25.35 12.71
C GLY A 409 -21.28 -26.78 13.08
N PRO A 410 -22.01 -27.46 12.17
CA PRO A 410 -22.36 -28.89 12.32
C PRO A 410 -21.16 -29.81 12.52
N GLY A 411 -19.97 -29.43 12.04
CA GLY A 411 -18.71 -30.15 12.22
C GLY A 411 -18.06 -29.99 13.59
N HIS A 412 -18.75 -29.36 14.54
CA HIS A 412 -18.21 -28.97 15.82
C HIS A 412 -16.91 -28.17 15.65
N HIS A 413 -15.84 -28.56 16.33
CA HIS A 413 -14.59 -27.79 16.41
C HIS A 413 -13.51 -28.24 15.42
N ILE A 414 -13.86 -29.08 14.44
CA ILE A 414 -12.90 -29.72 13.55
C ILE A 414 -12.69 -28.87 12.30
N LEU A 415 -11.47 -28.35 12.15
CA LEU A 415 -11.03 -27.55 11.00
C LEU A 415 -11.88 -26.29 10.75
N ASP A 416 -12.51 -25.74 11.77
CA ASP A 416 -13.42 -24.58 11.66
C ASP A 416 -12.68 -23.22 11.52
N ARG A 417 -11.51 -23.24 10.87
CA ARG A 417 -10.63 -22.07 10.74
C ARG A 417 -11.29 -21.04 9.82
N ALA A 418 -11.38 -19.82 10.29
CA ALA A 418 -12.20 -18.78 9.71
C ALA A 418 -11.40 -17.49 9.55
N ASN A 419 -11.80 -16.68 8.57
CA ASN A 419 -11.18 -15.40 8.28
C ASN A 419 -12.24 -14.31 8.19
N TRP A 420 -11.93 -13.15 8.78
CA TRP A 420 -12.53 -11.86 8.47
C TRP A 420 -11.53 -11.08 7.60
N ALA A 421 -11.68 -11.14 6.28
CA ALA A 421 -10.76 -10.54 5.31
C ALA A 421 -11.20 -9.12 4.90
N GLN A 422 -10.24 -8.27 4.54
CA GLN A 422 -10.47 -6.86 4.14
C GLN A 422 -11.39 -6.08 5.08
N ILE A 423 -11.38 -6.45 6.36
CA ILE A 423 -12.25 -5.86 7.36
C ILE A 423 -11.73 -4.47 7.74
N ARG A 424 -12.58 -3.46 7.59
CA ARG A 424 -12.25 -2.04 7.75
C ARG A 424 -13.44 -1.25 8.28
N ILE A 425 -13.13 -0.17 8.96
CA ILE A 425 -14.08 0.82 9.45
C ILE A 425 -14.03 2.03 8.53
N ILE A 426 -15.18 2.44 8.03
CA ILE A 426 -15.39 3.69 7.32
C ILE A 426 -15.79 4.74 8.33
N ARG A 427 -15.00 5.80 8.49
CA ARG A 427 -15.20 6.89 9.44
C ARG A 427 -15.81 8.12 8.75
N LYS A 428 -16.32 9.09 9.50
CA LYS A 428 -17.07 10.27 9.04
C LYS A 428 -16.19 11.27 8.32
#